data_AF-A0A662GFX1-F1
#
_entry.id   AF-A0A662GFX1-F1
#
_cell.length_a   1.000
_cell.length_b   1.000
_cell.length_c   1.000
_cell.angle_alpha   90.00
_cell.angle_beta   90.00
_cell.angle_gamma   90.00
#
_symmetry.space_group_name_H-M   'P 1'
#
loop_
_entity.id
_entity.type
_entity.pdbx_description
1 polymer ?
#
loop_
_entity_poly.entity_id
_entity_poly.type
_entity_poly.pdbx_seq_one_letter_code
_entity_poly.pdbx_strand_id
1 'polypeptide(L)' 'MESAGFEVESIEIEKTGSLKKEMGILKKMWSCHTIVIGDYYVEGHVPVEAIRKLLEEQPDIDGIA' A
#
# COMPACT_ATOMS: atom_id res chain seq x y z
N MET A 1 -11.47 -1.02 1.78
CA MET A 1 -11.17 -0.18 0.61
C MET A 1 -12.42 -0.02 -0.27
N GLU A 2 -13.04 -1.09 -0.75
CA GLU A 2 -14.27 -1.00 -1.58
C GLU A 2 -15.41 -0.20 -0.93
N SER A 3 -15.74 -0.48 0.34
CA SER A 3 -16.78 0.26 1.08
C SER A 3 -16.46 1.74 1.29
N ALA A 4 -15.20 2.15 1.09
CA ALA A 4 -14.77 3.54 1.15
C ALA A 4 -14.83 4.25 -0.22
N GLY A 5 -15.33 3.56 -1.26
CA GLY A 5 -15.52 4.08 -2.62
C GLY A 5 -14.32 3.88 -3.55
N PHE A 6 -13.33 3.08 -3.16
CA PHE A 6 -12.19 2.74 -4.02
C PHE A 6 -12.55 1.55 -4.91
N GLU A 7 -12.15 1.62 -6.19
CA GLU A 7 -12.08 0.43 -7.05
C GLU A 7 -10.87 -0.41 -6.61
N VAL A 8 -11.07 -1.70 -6.40
CA VAL A 8 -10.05 -2.60 -5.83
C VAL A 8 -9.94 -3.84 -6.70
N GLU A 9 -8.74 -4.09 -7.20
CA GLU A 9 -8.37 -5.38 -7.78
C GLU A 9 -7.53 -6.16 -6.76
N SER A 10 -7.93 -7.41 -6.47
CA SER A 10 -7.18 -8.28 -5.57
C SER A 10 -6.34 -9.27 -6.37
N ILE A 11 -5.02 -9.23 -6.16
CA ILE A 11 -4.07 -10.12 -6.82
C ILE A 11 -3.42 -11.00 -5.75
N GLU A 12 -3.68 -12.31 -5.81
CA GLU A 12 -3.02 -13.28 -4.93
C GLU A 12 -1.63 -13.64 -5.47
N ILE A 13 -0.61 -13.55 -4.61
CA ILE A 13 0.79 -13.77 -4.97
C ILE A 13 1.41 -14.71 -3.93
N GLU A 14 1.88 -15.87 -4.36
CA GLU A 14 2.45 -16.89 -3.45
C GLU A 14 3.73 -16.40 -2.74
N LYS A 15 4.51 -15.52 -3.37
CA LYS A 15 5.82 -15.06 -2.87
C LYS A 15 5.88 -13.53 -2.71
N THR A 16 5.01 -12.98 -1.86
CA THR A 16 4.95 -11.54 -1.60
C THR A 16 6.27 -10.94 -1.14
N GLY A 17 7.10 -11.69 -0.40
CA GLY A 17 8.39 -11.18 0.10
C GLY A 17 9.40 -10.82 -0.99
N SER A 18 9.48 -11.59 -2.09
CA SER A 18 10.37 -11.23 -3.21
C SER A 18 9.88 -9.96 -3.89
N LEU A 19 8.57 -9.87 -4.12
CA LEU A 19 7.96 -8.70 -4.75
C LEU A 19 8.14 -7.43 -3.91
N LYS A 20 7.90 -7.49 -2.59
CA LYS A 20 8.11 -6.35 -1.69
C LYS A 20 9.56 -5.86 -1.67
N LYS A 21 10.52 -6.79 -1.83
CA LYS A 21 11.94 -6.45 -1.96
C LYS A 21 12.23 -5.77 -3.30
N GLU A 22 11.65 -6.24 -4.39
CA GLU A 22 11.78 -5.65 -5.73
C GLU A 22 11.14 -4.25 -5.80
N MET A 23 10.04 -4.03 -5.07
CA MET A 23 9.39 -2.74 -4.87
C MET A 23 10.17 -1.79 -3.95
N GLY A 24 11.29 -2.22 -3.36
CA GLY A 24 12.10 -1.38 -2.47
C GLY A 24 11.50 -1.15 -1.08
N ILE A 25 10.41 -1.84 -0.72
CA ILE A 25 9.76 -1.68 0.58
C ILE A 25 10.70 -2.18 1.67
N LEU A 26 10.98 -1.31 2.65
CA LEU A 26 11.85 -1.66 3.77
C LEU A 26 11.29 -2.86 4.53
N LYS A 27 12.14 -3.87 4.79
CA LYS A 27 11.74 -5.11 5.47
C LYS A 27 11.01 -4.90 6.80
N LYS A 28 11.34 -3.84 7.54
CA LYS A 28 10.68 -3.47 8.81
C LYS A 28 9.22 -3.03 8.67
N MET A 29 8.81 -2.65 7.45
CA MET A 29 7.46 -2.17 7.12
C MET A 29 6.60 -3.28 6.52
N TRP A 30 7.15 -4.47 6.25
CA TRP A 30 6.41 -5.54 5.60
C TRP A 30 5.26 -6.05 6.47
N SER A 31 4.08 -6.13 5.86
CA SER A 31 2.87 -6.71 6.42
C SER A 31 2.39 -7.91 5.59
N CYS A 32 1.16 -8.37 5.82
CA CYS A 32 0.54 -9.47 5.10
C CYS A 32 0.16 -9.12 3.66
N HIS A 33 -0.14 -7.85 3.37
CA HIS A 33 -0.53 -7.38 2.04
C HIS A 33 0.03 -5.99 1.77
N THR A 34 0.11 -5.64 0.50
CA THR A 34 0.57 -4.36 -0.02
C THR A 34 -0.51 -3.85 -0.96
N ILE A 35 -0.94 -2.62 -0.78
CA ILE A 35 -1.81 -1.93 -1.72
C ILE A 35 -0.91 -0.99 -2.53
N VAL A 36 -1.09 -0.98 -3.85
CA VAL A 36 -0.49 0.01 -4.74
C VAL A 36 -1.60 0.97 -5.15
N ILE A 37 -1.43 2.25 -4.86
CA ILE A 37 -2.44 3.27 -5.18
C ILE A 37 -1.76 4.55 -5.67
N GLY A 38 -2.01 4.90 -6.93
CA GLY A 38 -1.21 5.93 -7.63
C GLY A 38 0.27 5.53 -7.60
N ASP A 39 1.12 6.46 -7.15
CA ASP A 39 2.56 6.24 -7.01
C ASP A 39 2.96 5.74 -5.60
N TYR A 40 1.99 5.42 -4.73
CA TYR A 40 2.24 5.07 -3.34
C TYR A 40 2.04 3.58 -3.04
N TYR A 41 2.88 3.08 -2.13
CA TYR A 41 2.72 1.78 -1.46
C TYR A 41 2.04 1.95 -0.09
N VAL A 42 1.05 1.11 0.21
CA VAL A 42 0.40 1.05 1.53
C VAL A 42 0.53 -0.37 2.07
N GLU A 43 1.27 -0.53 3.16
CA GLU A 43 1.57 -1.83 3.76
C GLU A 43 0.63 -2.16 4.92
N GLY A 44 -0.14 -3.24 4.80
CA GLY A 44 -1.00 -3.73 5.87
C GLY A 44 -2.26 -2.91 6.11
N HIS A 45 -2.79 -3.01 7.34
CA HIS A 45 -4.09 -2.43 7.72
C HIS A 45 -3.98 -0.94 8.07
N VAL A 46 -3.76 -0.11 7.06
CA VAL A 46 -3.75 1.33 7.21
C VAL A 46 -5.18 1.89 7.17
N PRO A 47 -5.56 2.80 8.09
CA PRO A 47 -6.87 3.44 8.07
C PRO A 47 -7.13 4.20 6.77
N VAL A 48 -8.35 4.10 6.25
CA VAL A 48 -8.79 4.79 5.03
C VAL A 48 -8.57 6.30 5.10
N GLU A 49 -8.73 6.91 6.27
CA GLU A 49 -8.51 8.35 6.48
C GLU A 49 -7.05 8.75 6.21
N ALA A 50 -6.09 7.90 6.60
CA ALA A 50 -4.68 8.13 6.33
C ALA A 50 -4.36 7.99 4.83
N ILE A 51 -4.99 7.02 4.15
CA ILE A 51 -4.85 6.85 2.70
C ILE A 51 -5.44 8.06 1.95
N ARG A 52 -6.60 8.57 2.37
CA ARG A 52 -7.18 9.78 1.77
C ARG A 52 -6.27 10.99 1.96
N LYS A 53 -5.71 11.15 3.16
CA LYS A 53 -4.75 12.21 3.44
C LYS A 53 -3.49 12.10 2.57
N LEU A 54 -2.97 10.89 2.40
CA LEU A 54 -1.83 10.63 1.51
C LEU A 54 -2.10 11.07 0.07
N LEU A 55 -3.28 10.74 -0.46
CA LEU A 55 -3.69 11.11 -1.82
C LEU A 55 -4.02 12.60 -1.97
N GLU A 56 -4.42 13.28 -0.89
CA GLU A 56 -4.70 14.71 -0.90
C GLU A 56 -3.40 15.53 -0.80
N GLU A 57 -2.55 15.20 0.16
CA GLU A 57 -1.32 15.95 0.47
C GLU A 57 -0.17 15.63 -0.49
N GLN A 58 -0.18 14.44 -1.10
CA GLN A 58 0.86 13.94 -2.00
C GLN A 58 2.30 14.23 -1.53
N PRO A 59 2.69 13.83 -0.31
CA PRO A 59 4.03 14.04 0.20
C PRO A 59 5.09 13.29 -0.63
N ASP A 60 6.34 13.78 -0.58
CA ASP A 60 7.51 13.16 -1.20
C ASP A 60 8.01 11.95 -0.39
N ILE A 61 7.25 10.85 -0.48
CA ILE A 61 7.51 9.55 0.12
C ILE A 61 7.02 8.44 -0.80
N ASP A 62 7.58 7.24 -0.68
CA ASP A 62 7.11 6.10 -1.47
C ASP A 62 5.83 5.46 -0.91
N GLY A 63 5.45 5.72 0.35
CA GLY A 63 4.33 5.03 0.97
C GLY A 63 4.21 5.12 2.49
N ILE A 64 3.19 4.45 3.02
CA ILE A 64 2.86 4.37 4.46
C ILE A 64 2.57 2.92 4.90
N ALA A 65 2.65 2.64 6.20
CA ALA A 65 2.31 1.33 6.80
C ALA A 65 1.67 1.52 8.18
#